data_AF-A0A967FDJ0-F1
#
_entry.id   AF-A0A967FDJ0-F1
#
_cell.length_a   1.000
_cell.length_b   1.000
_cell.length_c   1.000
_cell.angle_alpha   90.00
_cell.angle_beta   90.00
_cell.angle_gamma   90.00
#
_symmetry.space_group_name_H-M   'P 1'
#
loop_
_entity.id
_entity.type
_entity.pdbx_description
1 polymer ?
#
loop_
_entity_poly.entity_id
_entity_poly.type
_entity_poly.pdbx_seq_one_letter_code
_entity_poly.pdbx_strand_id
1 'polypeptide(L)'
;HYMLTDIGLVQQTPFEADLAATVRALKQFLPFDPAQIATRAAELRQQHCVLVVCDIAPLGIRIAQKAGVPSVLIENFTWDWL
;
A
#
# COMPACT_ATOMS: atom_id res chain seq x y z
N HIS A 1 -9.74 4.85 10.30
CA HIS A 1 -10.51 4.42 9.10
C HIS A 1 -9.76 3.30 8.39
N TYR A 2 -10.47 2.37 7.76
CA TYR A 2 -9.89 1.25 7.00
C TYR A 2 -9.63 1.65 5.54
N MET A 3 -8.49 1.26 4.98
CA MET A 3 -8.09 1.52 3.59
C MET A 3 -7.30 0.34 3.06
N LEU A 4 -7.60 -0.11 1.85
CA LEU A 4 -6.80 -1.11 1.17
C LEU A 4 -5.51 -0.46 0.65
N THR A 5 -4.37 -0.81 1.24
CA THR A 5 -3.05 -0.20 0.95
C THR A 5 -2.15 -1.09 0.10
N ASP A 6 -2.41 -2.39 0.10
CA ASP A 6 -1.73 -3.42 -0.68
C ASP A 6 -2.69 -4.58 -0.93
N ILE A 7 -2.51 -5.30 -2.05
CA ILE A 7 -3.23 -6.52 -2.39
C ILE A 7 -2.55 -7.74 -1.77
N GLY A 8 -1.22 -7.75 -1.67
CA GLY A 8 -0.46 -8.95 -1.32
C GLY A 8 -0.76 -10.11 -2.27
N LEU A 9 -1.00 -11.29 -1.71
CA LEU A 9 -1.50 -12.47 -2.44
C LEU A 9 -2.94 -12.76 -2.02
N VAL A 10 -3.82 -13.00 -2.99
CA VAL A 10 -5.13 -13.59 -2.71
C VAL A 10 -4.90 -15.06 -2.37
N GLN A 11 -5.22 -15.45 -1.14
CA GLN A 11 -5.00 -16.80 -0.64
C GLN A 11 -6.29 -17.62 -0.68
N GLN A 12 -6.21 -18.87 -1.16
CA GLN A 12 -7.28 -19.85 -1.00
C GLN A 12 -7.14 -20.57 0.34
N THR A 13 -5.89 -20.85 0.72
CA THR A 13 -5.50 -21.41 2.01
C THR A 13 -4.23 -20.69 2.51
N PRO A 14 -3.82 -20.88 3.78
CA PRO A 14 -2.58 -20.28 4.28
C PRO A 14 -1.32 -20.60 3.47
N PHE A 15 -1.32 -21.68 2.69
CA PHE A 15 -0.17 -22.12 1.88
C PHE A 15 -0.40 -22.08 0.36
N GLU A 16 -1.62 -21.79 -0.09
CA GLU A 16 -1.98 -21.79 -1.51
C GLU A 16 -2.52 -20.43 -1.94
N ALA A 17 -1.82 -19.81 -2.90
CA ALA A 17 -2.21 -18.55 -3.51
C ALA A 17 -3.03 -18.76 -4.79
N ASP A 18 -4.08 -17.97 -4.97
CA ASP A 18 -4.79 -17.82 -6.24
C ASP A 18 -4.14 -16.69 -7.04
N LEU A 19 -3.20 -17.06 -7.90
CA LEU A 19 -2.48 -16.10 -8.74
C LEU A 19 -3.42 -15.39 -9.73
N ALA A 20 -4.43 -16.09 -10.25
CA ALA A 20 -5.36 -15.51 -11.20
C ALA A 20 -6.23 -14.44 -10.53
N ALA A 21 -6.71 -14.70 -9.30
CA ALA A 21 -7.44 -13.73 -8.49
C ALA A 21 -6.54 -12.56 -8.07
N THR A 22 -5.29 -12.84 -7.69
CA THR A 22 -4.31 -11.79 -7.34
C THR A 22 -4.09 -10.84 -8.51
N VAL A 23 -3.88 -11.35 -9.73
CA VAL A 23 -3.73 -10.52 -10.93
C VAL A 23 -4.98 -9.69 -11.22
N ARG A 24 -6.19 -10.26 -11.03
CA ARG A 24 -7.44 -9.51 -11.20
C ARG A 24 -7.55 -8.38 -10.17
N ALA A 25 -7.25 -8.65 -8.91
CA ALA A 25 -7.27 -7.66 -7.83
C ALA A 25 -6.24 -6.55 -8.06
N LEU A 26 -5.02 -6.90 -8.47
CA LEU A 26 -3.98 -5.92 -8.84
C LEU A 26 -4.41 -5.03 -10.01
N LYS A 27 -5.05 -5.58 -11.05
CA LYS A 27 -5.58 -4.81 -12.18
C LYS A 27 -6.73 -3.87 -11.79
N GLN A 28 -7.46 -4.18 -10.72
CA GLN A 28 -8.50 -3.30 -10.18
C GLN A 28 -7.92 -2.22 -9.26
N PHE A 29 -6.84 -2.56 -8.55
CA PHE A 29 -6.16 -1.67 -7.61
C PHE A 29 -5.24 -0.66 -8.31
N LEU A 30 -4.63 -1.07 -9.43
CA LEU A 30 -3.67 -0.27 -10.19
C LEU A 30 -4.19 0.06 -11.60
N PRO A 31 -3.96 1.30 -12.08
CA PRO A 31 -3.30 2.41 -11.37
C PRO A 31 -4.19 2.97 -10.26
N PHE A 32 -3.57 3.52 -9.21
CA PHE A 32 -4.30 4.13 -8.10
C PHE A 32 -5.24 5.25 -8.58
N ASP A 33 -6.41 5.37 -7.94
CA ASP A 33 -7.34 6.48 -8.17
C ASP A 33 -6.66 7.83 -7.81
N PRO A 34 -6.42 8.72 -8.80
CA PRO A 34 -5.76 10.00 -8.55
C PRO A 34 -6.51 10.89 -7.56
N ALA A 35 -7.85 10.82 -7.52
CA ALA A 35 -8.67 11.61 -6.61
C ALA A 35 -8.47 11.15 -5.17
N GLN A 36 -8.50 9.83 -4.94
CA GLN A 36 -8.21 9.25 -3.63
C GLN A 36 -6.80 9.64 -3.14
N ILE A 37 -5.78 9.53 -4.01
CA ILE A 37 -4.41 9.92 -3.67
C ILE A 37 -4.33 11.41 -3.30
N ALA A 38 -4.98 12.29 -4.05
CA ALA A 38 -4.98 13.72 -3.79
C ALA A 38 -5.66 14.06 -2.44
N THR A 39 -6.80 13.42 -2.15
CA THR A 39 -7.51 13.60 -0.87
C THR A 39 -6.63 13.20 0.31
N ARG A 40 -6.00 12.01 0.27
CA ARG A 40 -5.13 11.57 1.37
C ARG A 40 -3.88 12.42 1.53
N ALA A 41 -3.28 12.85 0.42
CA ALA A 41 -2.15 13.76 0.47
C ALA A 41 -2.50 15.15 1.02
N ALA A 42 -3.74 15.61 0.86
CA ALA A 42 -4.22 16.84 1.48
C ALA A 42 -4.43 16.64 3.00
N GLU A 43 -5.02 15.52 3.41
CA GLU A 43 -5.20 15.16 4.83
C GLU A 43 -3.86 15.11 5.58
N LEU A 44 -2.83 14.45 5.02
CA LEU A 44 -1.50 14.42 5.62
C LEU A 44 -0.91 15.82 5.83
N ARG A 45 -1.09 16.71 4.85
CA ARG A 45 -0.62 18.10 4.95
C ARG A 45 -1.39 18.91 5.99
N GLN A 46 -2.71 18.73 6.06
CA GLN A 46 -3.56 19.37 7.08
C GLN A 46 -3.20 18.92 8.50
N GLN A 47 -2.78 17.66 8.64
CA GLN A 47 -2.34 17.09 9.92
C GLN A 47 -0.86 17.38 10.23
N HIS A 48 -0.16 18.12 9.37
CA HIS A 48 1.26 18.41 9.50
C HIS A 48 2.13 17.15 9.61
N CYS A 49 1.73 16.05 8.96
CA CYS A 49 2.55 14.84 8.89
C CYS A 49 3.84 15.14 8.13
N VAL A 50 4.97 14.64 8.64
CA VAL A 50 6.31 14.85 8.06
C VAL A 50 6.95 13.58 7.53
N LEU A 51 6.33 12.43 7.75
CA LEU A 51 6.80 11.11 7.35
C LEU A 51 5.62 10.16 7.16
N VAL A 52 5.69 9.31 6.13
CA VAL A 52 4.77 8.16 5.98
C VAL A 52 5.56 6.88 6.24
N VAL A 53 5.04 6.03 7.12
CA VAL A 53 5.61 4.70 7.39
C VAL A 53 4.73 3.67 6.69
N CYS A 54 5.33 2.81 5.87
CA CYS A 54 4.66 1.79 5.07
C CYS A 54 5.16 0.41 5.49
N ASP A 55 4.26 -0.53 5.81
CA ASP A 55 4.58 -1.96 5.92
C ASP A 55 4.54 -2.57 4.50
N ILE A 56 5.62 -2.37 3.73
CA ILE A 56 5.80 -2.72 2.29
C ILE A 56 4.66 -2.26 1.35
N ALA A 57 3.69 -1.46 1.82
CA ALA A 57 2.51 -1.12 1.05
C ALA A 57 2.77 -0.01 -0.01
N PRO A 58 2.48 -0.25 -1.31
CA PRO A 58 2.80 0.70 -2.37
C PRO A 58 1.93 1.97 -2.33
N LEU A 59 0.72 1.89 -1.77
CA LEU A 59 -0.18 3.06 -1.69
C LEU A 59 0.40 4.17 -0.81
N GLY A 60 1.02 3.81 0.32
CA GLY A 60 1.62 4.79 1.24
C GLY A 60 2.75 5.57 0.59
N ILE A 61 3.58 4.90 -0.21
CA ILE A 61 4.66 5.53 -1.00
C ILE A 61 4.07 6.55 -1.98
N ARG A 62 3.01 6.17 -2.70
CA ARG A 62 2.36 7.03 -3.69
C ARG A 62 1.73 8.26 -3.06
N ILE A 63 1.10 8.11 -1.89
CA ILE A 63 0.50 9.21 -1.13
C ILE A 63 1.59 10.15 -0.59
N ALA A 64 2.67 9.61 0.00
CA ALA A 64 3.80 10.38 0.51
C ALA A 64 4.43 11.24 -0.59
N GLN A 65 4.66 10.64 -1.77
CA GLN A 65 5.13 11.34 -2.96
C GLN A 65 4.18 12.49 -3.36
N LYS A 66 2.86 12.28 -3.32
CA LYS A 66 1.89 13.33 -3.64
C LYS A 66 1.86 14.43 -2.57
N ALA A 67 2.06 14.08 -1.30
CA ALA A 67 2.07 15.01 -0.18
C ALA A 67 3.39 15.80 -0.05
N GLY A 68 4.46 15.36 -0.72
CA GLY A 68 5.77 15.99 -0.66
C GLY A 68 6.54 15.66 0.63
N VAL A 69 6.26 14.50 1.23
CA VAL A 69 6.92 14.03 2.46
C VAL A 69 7.67 12.72 2.19
N PRO A 70 8.75 12.42 2.93
CA PRO A 70 9.43 11.14 2.80
C PRO A 70 8.52 9.97 3.17
N SER A 71 8.80 8.80 2.57
CA SER A 71 8.25 7.51 2.98
C SER A 71 9.36 6.58 3.46
N VAL A 72 9.10 5.84 4.53
CA VAL A 72 9.95 4.75 5.00
C VAL A 72 9.19 3.45 4.86
N LEU A 73 9.79 2.47 4.19
CA LEU A 73 9.28 1.11 4.15
C LEU A 73 9.88 0.34 5.32
N ILE A 74 9.02 -0.35 6.06
CA ILE A 74 9.38 -1.35 7.04
C ILE A 74 9.02 -2.70 6.41
N GLU A 75 9.96 -3.62 6.46
CA GLU A 75 9.77 -5.01 6.07
C GLU A 75 10.20 -5.90 7.22
N ASN A 76 9.50 -7.02 7.40
CA ASN A 76 9.85 -8.03 8.39
C ASN A 76 10.21 -9.34 7.69
N PHE A 77 11.44 -9.47 7.21
CA PHE A 77 12.00 -10.75 6.76
C PHE A 77 12.66 -11.47 7.94
N THR A 78 11.87 -11.96 8.90
CA THR A 78 12.37 -12.90 9.93
C THR A 78 12.21 -14.36 9.53
N TRP A 79 12.20 -14.65 8.23
CA TRP A 79 12.06 -16.01 7.71
C TRP A 79 13.32 -16.36 6.93
N ASP A 80 14.41 -16.65 7.65
CA ASP A 80 15.62 -17.29 7.08
C ASP A 80 15.33 -18.69 6.50
N TRP A 81 14.08 -19.16 6.51
CA TRP A 81 13.69 -20.56 6.34
C TRP A 81 12.50 -20.82 5.42
N LEU A 82 11.99 -19.80 4.71
CA LEU A 82 11.11 -20.02 3.55
C LEU A 82 11.92 -20.15 2.26
#